data_AF-A0A1J3I5E7-F1
#
_entry.id   AF-A0A1J3I5E7-F1
#
_cell.length_a   1.000
_cell.length_b   1.000
_cell.length_c   1.000
_cell.angle_alpha   90.00
_cell.angle_beta   90.00
_cell.angle_gamma   90.00
#
_symmetry.space_group_name_H-M   'P 1'
#
loop_
_entity.id
_entity.type
_entity.pdbx_description
1 polymer ?
#
loop_
_entity_poly.entity_id
_entity_poly.type
_entity_poly.pdbx_seq_one_letter_code
_entity_poly.pdbx_strand_id
1 'polypeptide(L)'
;TNLAIFHSTHYAGADLIMRFNEGEAWKKVFGPVFVYLNSYPQGIDPLLLWHQAKNQANIEEKKWPYNFIASNDFPTSEKRGVVTGRLLIRDRYIKNEDIVAKESYVGLA
;
A
#
# COMPACT_ATOMS: atom_id res chain seq x y z
N THR A 1 8.20 18.15 6.00
CA THR A 1 7.14 18.10 4.97
C THR A 1 6.82 16.66 4.66
N ASN A 2 5.54 16.27 4.66
CA ASN A 2 5.09 14.94 4.21
C ASN A 2 4.27 15.12 2.92
N LEU A 3 4.41 14.19 1.98
CA LEU A 3 3.69 14.21 0.71
C LEU A 3 3.07 12.83 0.46
N ALA A 4 1.75 12.78 0.26
CA ALA A 4 1.02 11.60 -0.16
C ALA A 4 0.58 11.76 -1.62
N ILE A 5 1.37 11.24 -2.55
CA ILE A 5 1.04 11.25 -3.99
C ILE A 5 0.28 9.97 -4.32
N PHE A 6 -1.01 10.09 -4.64
CA PHE A 6 -1.86 8.94 -4.95
C PHE A 6 -1.91 8.58 -6.44
N HIS A 7 -1.65 9.56 -7.30
CA HIS A 7 -1.56 9.37 -8.74
C HIS A 7 -0.64 10.46 -9.31
N SER A 8 0.29 10.07 -10.17
CA SER A 8 1.21 10.97 -10.84
C SER A 8 1.77 10.31 -12.09
N THR A 9 2.16 11.13 -13.06
CA THR A 9 2.89 10.71 -14.26
C THR A 9 4.40 10.56 -14.01
N HIS A 10 4.87 10.81 -12.78
CA HIS A 10 6.28 10.73 -12.42
C HIS A 10 6.82 9.32 -12.69
N TYR A 11 7.77 9.21 -13.62
CA TYR A 11 8.36 7.97 -14.17
C TYR A 11 7.41 7.07 -14.98
N ALA A 12 6.10 7.25 -14.88
CA ALA A 12 5.07 6.48 -15.58
C ALA A 12 4.73 7.04 -16.97
N GLY A 13 4.95 8.35 -17.20
CA GLY A 13 4.55 9.04 -18.43
C GLY A 13 3.06 9.36 -18.49
N ALA A 14 2.65 10.13 -19.50
CA ALA A 14 1.28 10.61 -19.66
C ALA A 14 0.28 9.53 -20.11
N ASP A 15 0.77 8.35 -20.49
CA ASP A 15 -0.06 7.23 -20.94
C ASP A 15 -0.66 6.45 -19.76
N LEU A 16 -0.03 6.51 -18.60
CA LEU A 16 -0.52 5.89 -17.37
C LEU A 16 -1.42 6.84 -16.55
N ILE A 17 -1.77 8.02 -17.09
CA ILE A 17 -2.77 8.88 -16.48
C ILE A 17 -4.15 8.21 -16.56
N MET A 18 -4.95 8.30 -15.50
CA MET A 18 -6.33 7.82 -15.55
C MET A 18 -7.12 8.65 -16.59
N ARG A 19 -7.59 8.00 -17.65
CA ARG A 19 -8.45 8.60 -18.69
C ARG A 19 -9.81 7.91 -18.63
N PHE A 20 -10.87 8.71 -18.69
CA PHE A 20 -12.25 8.23 -18.68
C PHE A 20 -12.97 8.80 -19.89
N ASN A 21 -13.80 7.97 -20.52
CA ASN A 21 -14.60 8.37 -21.67
C ASN A 21 -15.86 9.14 -21.23
N GLU A 22 -16.49 9.81 -22.19
CA GLU A 22 -17.79 10.44 -21.95
C GLU A 22 -18.81 9.39 -21.49
N GLY A 23 -19.47 9.66 -20.36
CA GLY A 23 -20.43 8.74 -19.74
C GLY A 23 -19.81 7.63 -18.88
N GLU A 24 -18.48 7.53 -18.77
CA GLU A 24 -17.82 6.49 -17.97
C GLU A 24 -17.89 6.82 -16.47
N ALA A 25 -18.72 6.08 -15.74
CA ALA A 25 -18.77 6.17 -14.29
C ALA A 25 -17.56 5.45 -13.67
N TRP A 26 -16.75 6.18 -12.92
CA TRP A 26 -15.61 5.60 -12.19
C TRP A 26 -15.59 6.07 -10.75
N LYS A 27 -15.00 5.25 -9.89
CA LYS A 27 -14.73 5.60 -8.50
C LYS A 27 -13.49 4.88 -8.00
N LYS A 28 -12.63 5.62 -7.31
CA LYS A 28 -11.44 5.07 -6.64
C LYS A 28 -11.30 5.71 -5.27
N VAL A 29 -11.09 4.89 -4.25
CA VAL A 29 -10.77 5.36 -2.90
C VAL A 29 -9.27 5.27 -2.70
N PHE A 30 -8.66 6.39 -2.33
CA PHE A 30 -7.25 6.46 -1.94
C PHE A 30 -7.14 6.62 -0.43
N GLY A 31 -6.26 5.84 0.19
CA GLY A 31 -6.08 5.82 1.64
C GLY A 31 -6.98 4.81 2.37
N PRO A 32 -7.26 5.04 3.66
CA PRO A 32 -6.88 6.21 4.46
C PRO A 32 -5.36 6.37 4.58
N VAL A 33 -4.90 7.62 4.70
CA VAL A 33 -3.50 7.91 5.03
C VAL A 33 -3.42 8.28 6.51
N PHE A 34 -2.57 7.55 7.23
CA PHE A 34 -2.28 7.81 8.62
C PHE A 34 -0.94 8.53 8.73
N VAL A 35 -0.91 9.66 9.44
CA VAL A 35 0.31 10.42 9.74
C VAL A 35 0.55 10.40 11.23
N TYR A 36 1.67 9.82 11.64
CA TYR A 36 2.11 9.81 13.03
C TYR A 36 3.14 10.90 13.27
N LEU A 37 2.94 11.67 14.33
CA LEU A 37 3.87 12.70 14.78
C LEU A 37 4.27 12.40 16.23
N ASN A 38 5.57 12.37 16.50
CA ASN A 38 6.13 12.19 17.83
C ASN A 38 7.26 13.17 18.10
N SER A 39 7.56 13.38 19.37
CA SER A 39 8.58 14.30 19.88
C SER A 39 9.16 13.79 21.20
N TYR A 40 10.33 14.28 21.59
CA TYR A 40 10.96 13.95 22.86
C TYR A 40 11.69 15.17 23.47
N PRO A 41 11.91 15.21 24.80
CA PRO A 41 12.67 16.27 25.46
C PRO A 41 14.16 16.22 25.12
N GLN A 42 14.84 17.37 25.11
CA GLN A 42 16.28 17.43 24.88
C GLN A 42 17.07 16.53 25.86
N GLY A 43 18.08 15.82 25.35
CA GLY A 43 18.93 14.92 26.16
C GLY A 43 18.53 13.44 26.15
N ILE A 44 17.44 13.07 25.47
CA ILE A 44 17.09 11.66 25.20
C ILE A 44 17.64 11.25 23.83
N ASP A 45 17.96 9.96 23.68
CA ASP A 45 18.40 9.36 22.42
C ASP A 45 17.34 9.53 21.32
N PRO A 46 17.66 10.22 20.21
CA PRO A 46 16.74 10.37 19.07
C PRO A 46 16.27 9.03 18.46
N LEU A 47 17.04 7.94 18.61
CA LEU A 47 16.64 6.62 18.12
C LEU A 47 15.32 6.14 18.72
N LEU A 48 14.93 6.65 19.89
CA LEU A 48 13.64 6.35 20.50
C LEU A 48 12.47 6.76 19.61
N LEU A 49 12.57 7.88 18.87
CA LEU A 49 11.53 8.30 17.92
C LEU A 49 11.29 7.25 16.83
N TRP A 50 12.36 6.66 16.33
CA TRP A 50 12.30 5.63 15.31
C TRP A 50 11.65 4.35 15.84
N HIS A 51 12.02 3.91 17.04
CA HIS A 51 11.41 2.75 17.69
C HIS A 51 9.91 2.97 17.95
N GLN A 52 9.52 4.14 18.44
CA GLN A 52 8.12 4.50 18.62
C GLN A 52 7.35 4.55 17.30
N ALA A 53 7.94 5.15 16.25
CA ALA A 53 7.32 5.20 14.93
C ALA A 53 7.10 3.79 14.35
N LYS A 54 8.08 2.89 14.49
CA LYS A 54 7.91 1.47 14.10
C LYS A 54 6.80 0.78 14.89
N ASN A 55 6.77 0.99 16.21
CA ASN A 55 5.73 0.41 17.05
C ASN A 55 4.33 0.92 16.66
N GLN A 56 4.20 2.22 16.39
CA GLN A 56 2.95 2.79 15.90
C GLN A 56 2.56 2.21 14.54
N ALA A 57 3.50 2.08 13.60
CA ALA A 57 3.23 1.48 12.29
C ALA A 57 2.67 0.05 12.41
N ASN A 58 3.27 -0.79 13.26
CA ASN A 58 2.78 -2.15 13.53
C ASN A 58 1.38 -2.18 14.16
N ILE A 59 1.04 -1.18 15.00
CA ILE A 59 -0.29 -1.07 15.61
C ILE A 59 -1.32 -0.71 14.53
N GLU A 60 -1.03 0.28 13.69
CA GLU A 60 -1.94 0.73 12.65
C GLU A 60 -2.09 -0.29 11.50
N GLU A 61 -1.05 -1.04 11.18
CA GLU A 61 -1.13 -2.17 10.23
C GLU A 61 -2.15 -3.21 10.69
N LYS A 62 -2.14 -3.56 11.99
CA LYS A 62 -3.10 -4.53 12.57
C LYS A 62 -4.52 -4.01 12.66
N LYS A 63 -4.71 -2.69 12.71
CA LYS A 63 -6.04 -2.06 12.72
C LYS A 63 -6.64 -1.94 11.33
N TRP A 64 -5.82 -2.07 10.28
CA TRP A 64 -6.31 -2.01 8.92
C TRP A 64 -7.10 -3.28 8.56
N PRO A 65 -8.24 -3.15 7.84
CA PRO A 65 -8.90 -1.90 7.44
C PRO A 65 -9.66 -1.25 8.59
N TYR A 66 -9.58 0.08 8.70
CA TYR A 66 -10.25 0.82 9.76
C TYR A 66 -11.77 0.76 9.66
N ASN A 67 -12.44 0.65 10.82
CA ASN A 67 -13.91 0.60 10.92
C ASN A 67 -14.59 1.96 11.09
N PHE A 68 -13.83 3.03 11.33
CA PHE A 68 -14.39 4.37 11.52
C PHE A 68 -14.76 5.05 10.18
N ILE A 69 -14.37 4.48 9.04
CA ILE A 69 -14.61 5.09 7.73
C ILE A 69 -16.06 4.88 7.32
N ALA A 70 -16.86 5.94 7.42
CA ALA A 70 -18.28 5.94 7.11
C ALA A 70 -18.58 6.13 5.59
N SER A 71 -17.76 5.56 4.71
CA SER A 71 -17.98 5.60 3.26
C SER A 71 -18.36 4.22 2.75
N ASN A 72 -19.46 4.13 2.00
CA ASN A 72 -19.86 2.89 1.31
C ASN A 72 -18.82 2.44 0.28
N ASP A 73 -17.97 3.36 -0.17
CA ASP A 73 -16.93 3.11 -1.15
C ASP A 73 -15.65 2.55 -0.52
N PHE A 74 -15.60 2.46 0.81
CA PHE A 74 -14.51 1.83 1.56
C PHE A 74 -14.98 0.48 2.11
N PRO A 75 -14.59 -0.66 1.50
CA PRO A 75 -14.97 -1.97 1.99
C PRO A 75 -14.43 -2.22 3.40
N THR A 76 -15.33 -2.60 4.31
CA THR A 76 -14.99 -3.03 5.68
C THR A 76 -14.19 -4.33 5.66
N SER A 77 -13.65 -4.74 6.81
CA SER A 77 -12.87 -5.98 6.91
C SER A 77 -13.66 -7.21 6.46
N GLU A 78 -14.95 -7.27 6.78
CA GLU A 78 -15.84 -8.40 6.47
C GLU A 78 -16.19 -8.46 4.98
N LYS A 79 -16.03 -7.35 4.26
CA LYS A 79 -16.24 -7.25 2.81
C LYS A 79 -14.94 -7.45 2.02
N ARG A 80 -13.86 -7.84 2.68
CA ARG A 80 -12.56 -8.18 2.05
C ARG A 80 -12.30 -9.68 2.17
N GLY A 81 -11.61 -10.21 1.18
CA GLY A 81 -11.18 -11.61 1.13
C GLY A 81 -9.67 -11.74 1.18
N VAL A 82 -9.19 -12.95 1.44
CA VAL A 82 -7.77 -13.32 1.40
C VAL A 82 -7.56 -14.29 0.24
N VAL A 83 -6.55 -14.04 -0.58
CA VAL A 83 -6.07 -14.97 -1.61
C VAL A 83 -4.76 -15.56 -1.14
N THR A 84 -4.71 -16.89 -1.03
CA THR A 84 -3.50 -17.64 -0.68
C THR A 84 -3.15 -18.59 -1.81
N GLY A 85 -1.86 -18.71 -2.14
CA GLY A 85 -1.41 -19.60 -3.20
C GLY A 85 0.11 -19.62 -3.32
N ARG A 86 0.58 -20.18 -4.43
CA ARG A 86 2.00 -20.20 -4.78
C ARG A 86 2.23 -19.35 -6.01
N LEU A 87 3.18 -18.42 -5.95
CA LEU A 87 3.66 -17.70 -7.11
C LEU A 87 4.74 -18.52 -7.82
N LEU A 88 4.53 -18.80 -9.10
CA LEU A 88 5.51 -19.44 -9.97
C LEU A 88 5.87 -18.47 -11.11
N ILE A 89 7.14 -18.50 -11.54
CA ILE A 89 7.68 -17.68 -12.62
C ILE A 89 7.83 -18.54 -13.87
N ARG A 90 7.40 -18.02 -15.01
CA ARG A 90 7.64 -18.63 -16.32
C ARG A 90 8.64 -17.80 -17.10
N ASP A 91 9.90 -18.23 -17.09
CA ASP A 91 10.99 -17.61 -17.84
C ASP A 91 11.63 -18.63 -18.81
N ARG A 92 11.20 -18.55 -20.08
CA ARG A 92 11.60 -19.46 -21.15
C ARG A 92 13.09 -19.38 -21.51
N TYR A 93 13.82 -18.37 -21.05
CA TYR A 93 15.27 -18.28 -21.25
C TYR A 93 16.06 -19.04 -20.19
N ILE A 94 15.45 -19.33 -19.03
CA ILE A 94 16.08 -20.10 -17.96
C ILE A 94 15.62 -21.56 -18.02
N LYS A 95 14.29 -21.80 -18.06
CA LYS A 95 13.67 -23.12 -18.12
C LYS A 95 12.34 -23.08 -18.86
N ASN A 96 11.97 -24.18 -19.50
CA ASN A 96 10.67 -24.29 -20.18
C ASN A 96 9.51 -24.56 -19.20
N GLU A 97 9.80 -25.00 -17.97
CA GLU A 97 8.83 -25.22 -16.92
C GLU A 97 8.65 -24.01 -15.99
N ASP A 98 7.56 -24.00 -15.24
CA ASP A 98 7.33 -23.02 -14.19
C ASP A 98 8.29 -23.24 -13.01
N ILE A 99 8.97 -22.17 -12.57
CA ILE A 99 9.95 -22.21 -11.49
C ILE A 99 9.46 -21.44 -10.26
N VAL A 100 9.96 -21.83 -9.08
CA VAL A 100 9.65 -21.11 -7.83
C VAL A 100 10.43 -19.80 -7.79
N ALA A 101 9.72 -18.71 -7.52
CA ALA A 101 10.31 -17.41 -7.26
C ALA A 101 11.20 -17.46 -6.00
N LYS A 102 12.48 -17.10 -6.12
CA LYS A 102 13.37 -16.86 -4.96
C LYS A 102 13.58 -15.35 -4.81
N GLU A 103 13.46 -14.86 -3.58
CA GLU A 103 13.71 -13.45 -3.21
C GLU A 103 12.90 -12.42 -4.04
N SER A 104 11.74 -12.82 -4.54
CA SER A 104 10.89 -11.95 -5.35
C SER A 104 9.92 -11.16 -4.49
N TYR A 105 9.79 -9.86 -4.76
CA TYR A 105 8.81 -9.00 -4.11
C TYR A 105 7.52 -9.00 -4.92
N VAL A 106 6.40 -9.28 -4.26
CA VAL A 106 5.06 -9.13 -4.85
C VAL A 106 4.48 -7.83 -4.33
N GLY A 107 4.35 -6.84 -5.21
CA GLY A 107 3.56 -5.65 -4.93
C GLY A 107 2.09 -5.94 -5.23
N LEU A 108 1.22 -5.69 -4.26
CA LEU A 108 -0.22 -5.59 -4.52
C LEU A 108 -0.54 -4.12 -4.85
N ALA A 109 -1.23 -3.89 -5.96
CA ALA A 109 -1.68 -2.57 -6.41
C ALA A 109 -3.18 -2.37 -6.16
#